data_AF-A0AAJ0FUB5-F1
#
_entry.id   AF-A0AAJ0FUB5-F1
#
_cell.length_a   1.000
_cell.length_b   1.000
_cell.length_c   1.000
_cell.angle_alpha   90.00
_cell.angle_beta   90.00
_cell.angle_gamma   90.00
#
_symmetry.space_group_name_H-M   'P 1'
#
loop_
_entity.id
_entity.type
_entity.pdbx_description
1 polymer ?
#
loop_
_entity_poly.entity_id
_entity_poly.type
_entity_poly.pdbx_seq_one_letter_code
_entity_poly.pdbx_strand_id
1 'polypeptide(L)'
;MFSLKHALVFGLVVLSNAIPQLHNISKRDLERPKGSDRLPSEINLGDDKWTSSDIETAIKSAFRKPGFVNKGLENGQATKGKLFKTPDAGAKTALIEVDLVKDDGQIRQNRDKERGRNPGRFRAIVTSSDTLIGIVEHVEQDNFKIVYDVEAKIQEGHYLKTPSGKPVAEVLETSNNLKISRKEVAKAMADKQGLERLKNESGKKWRKKITVKNAQGVVFEANRLVRLEDHSDANNVATILHCKRQADGPGCSRSADSSQSGNSKGEGSERDPKAHETTDDENLAQLKAVPDCKRARDAINEQAFNATQQSTKLLPPCTEIKNLEFEFALSEDFFAGTNDELGAIIEGPAGKAEFSIVTDPSRGFHTKMPIDTKSYFGSDTIKTDGINLISLTAKGPWISVLINDKWKVKGYGLYAGADGRISFKLGGGKPIFLGEDLTMGDSKSGNIDLKDTYGHDKVDLRNLTKIELLDHVGKKGSTDGWLAQGIDFTAICDEGGEKLWMKKFGNMNQWVGDNHHYEDNVFTGDIVPMDWEKDPQ
;
A
#
# COMPACT_ATOMS: atom_id res chain seq x y z
N MET A 1 -10.51 -71.04 12.48
CA MET A 1 -9.81 -69.75 12.28
C MET A 1 -10.72 -68.80 11.48
N PHE A 2 -11.85 -68.40 12.08
CA PHE A 2 -12.80 -67.43 11.54
C PHE A 2 -13.54 -66.80 12.73
N SER A 3 -13.33 -65.50 12.96
CA SER A 3 -14.15 -64.56 13.77
C SER A 3 -13.25 -63.52 14.42
N LEU A 4 -13.12 -62.32 13.83
CA LEU A 4 -12.92 -61.05 14.55
C LEU A 4 -12.88 -59.83 13.59
N LYS A 5 -13.97 -59.52 12.86
CA LYS A 5 -14.04 -58.27 12.06
C LYS A 5 -15.36 -57.50 12.06
N HIS A 6 -16.35 -57.87 12.88
CA HIS A 6 -17.68 -57.22 12.83
C HIS A 6 -18.08 -56.40 14.06
N ALA A 7 -17.18 -56.13 15.01
CA ALA A 7 -17.55 -55.43 16.26
C ALA A 7 -17.25 -53.91 16.31
N LEU A 8 -16.67 -53.29 15.27
CA LEU A 8 -16.23 -51.89 15.33
C LEU A 8 -17.05 -50.89 14.51
N VAL A 9 -18.07 -51.33 13.75
CA VAL A 9 -18.83 -50.45 12.85
C VAL A 9 -20.15 -49.95 13.45
N PHE A 10 -20.65 -50.54 14.53
CA PHE A 10 -21.94 -50.14 15.12
C PHE A 10 -21.85 -49.17 16.32
N GLY A 11 -20.65 -48.75 16.73
CA GLY A 11 -20.46 -47.81 17.84
C GLY A 11 -20.46 -46.32 17.48
N LEU A 12 -20.49 -45.96 16.18
CA LEU A 12 -20.29 -44.58 15.71
C LEU A 12 -21.57 -43.89 15.18
N VAL A 13 -22.71 -44.57 15.17
CA VAL A 13 -23.96 -44.07 14.56
C VAL A 13 -24.90 -43.38 15.58
N VAL A 14 -24.57 -43.33 16.87
CA VAL A 14 -25.46 -42.75 17.91
C VAL A 14 -25.04 -41.34 18.39
N LEU A 15 -23.96 -40.75 17.88
CA LEU A 15 -23.54 -39.38 18.27
C LEU A 15 -23.93 -38.26 17.29
N SER A 16 -24.65 -38.56 16.21
CA SER A 16 -24.99 -37.57 15.17
C SER A 16 -26.21 -36.69 15.46
N ASN A 17 -26.99 -36.96 16.52
CA ASN A 17 -28.22 -36.21 16.82
C ASN A 17 -28.11 -35.20 17.98
N ALA A 18 -26.92 -34.99 18.56
CA ALA A 18 -26.72 -34.09 19.71
C ALA A 18 -25.92 -32.81 19.38
N ILE A 19 -25.91 -32.34 18.12
CA ILE A 19 -25.19 -31.10 17.78
C ILE A 19 -26.00 -30.12 16.89
N PRO A 20 -27.05 -29.47 17.41
CA PRO A 20 -27.60 -28.26 16.80
C PRO A 20 -26.74 -27.01 17.06
N GLN A 21 -25.69 -27.09 17.90
CA GLN A 21 -24.92 -25.91 18.35
C GLN A 21 -23.64 -25.62 17.55
N LEU A 22 -23.13 -26.53 16.71
CA LEU A 22 -21.90 -26.26 15.92
C LEU A 22 -22.13 -25.39 14.68
N HIS A 23 -23.35 -25.25 14.18
CA HIS A 23 -23.62 -24.36 13.03
C HIS A 23 -23.55 -22.86 13.36
N ASN A 24 -23.62 -22.49 14.65
CA ASN A 24 -23.45 -21.11 15.10
C ASN A 24 -21.97 -20.69 15.28
N ILE A 25 -21.03 -21.61 15.07
CA ILE A 25 -19.59 -21.33 15.15
C ILE A 25 -19.05 -20.76 13.82
N SER A 26 -19.79 -20.89 12.71
CA SER A 26 -19.35 -20.49 11.37
C SER A 26 -19.41 -18.98 11.09
N LYS A 27 -20.26 -18.21 11.79
CA LYS A 27 -20.44 -16.76 11.58
C LYS A 27 -19.45 -15.90 12.41
N ARG A 28 -18.16 -16.26 12.39
CA ARG A 28 -17.10 -15.58 13.16
C ARG A 28 -16.21 -14.67 12.31
N ASP A 29 -16.63 -14.33 11.11
CA ASP A 29 -15.92 -13.33 10.30
C ASP A 29 -16.14 -11.93 10.88
N LEU A 30 -15.19 -11.03 10.65
CA LEU A 30 -15.38 -9.60 10.86
C LEU A 30 -16.75 -9.20 10.31
N GLU A 31 -17.55 -8.50 11.13
CA GLU A 31 -18.86 -8.05 10.65
C GLU A 31 -18.65 -7.16 9.44
N ARG A 32 -19.11 -7.63 8.29
CA ARG A 32 -18.92 -6.93 7.02
C ARG A 32 -19.80 -5.67 7.03
N PRO A 33 -19.31 -4.55 6.47
CA PRO A 33 -20.17 -3.40 6.21
C PRO A 33 -21.42 -3.83 5.41
N LYS A 34 -22.56 -3.21 5.70
CA LYS A 34 -23.86 -3.52 5.06
C LYS A 34 -24.38 -2.29 4.32
N GLY A 35 -25.02 -2.50 3.18
CA GLY A 35 -25.63 -1.40 2.41
C GLY A 35 -24.62 -0.31 2.07
N SER A 36 -25.00 0.95 2.33
CA SER A 36 -24.21 2.14 2.03
C SER A 36 -22.91 2.27 2.83
N ASP A 37 -22.77 1.56 3.97
CA ASP A 37 -21.50 1.53 4.73
C ASP A 37 -20.34 0.92 3.93
N ARG A 38 -20.61 0.27 2.79
CA ARG A 38 -19.59 -0.26 1.87
C ARG A 38 -19.00 0.78 0.94
N LEU A 39 -19.75 1.85 0.68
CA LEU A 39 -19.38 2.88 -0.28
C LEU A 39 -18.22 3.71 0.29
N PRO A 40 -17.21 4.04 -0.52
CA PRO A 40 -16.22 5.01 -0.10
C PRO A 40 -16.92 6.35 0.16
N SER A 41 -16.44 7.12 1.15
CA SER A 41 -16.97 8.47 1.37
C SER A 41 -16.80 9.33 0.13
N GLU A 42 -15.64 9.20 -0.52
CA GLU A 42 -15.29 9.83 -1.79
C GLU A 42 -14.34 8.91 -2.58
N ILE A 43 -14.44 8.93 -3.92
CA ILE A 43 -13.53 8.25 -4.84
C ILE A 43 -13.44 9.01 -6.16
N ASN A 44 -12.27 9.04 -6.79
CA ASN A 44 -12.11 9.58 -8.13
C ASN A 44 -12.31 8.46 -9.15
N LEU A 45 -13.26 8.63 -10.06
CA LEU A 45 -13.51 7.72 -11.19
C LEU A 45 -13.22 8.48 -12.48
N GLY A 46 -12.01 8.33 -12.99
CA GLY A 46 -11.48 9.20 -14.06
C GLY A 46 -11.20 10.59 -13.48
N ASP A 47 -11.61 11.63 -14.21
CA ASP A 47 -11.44 13.03 -13.78
C ASP A 47 -12.55 13.49 -12.81
N ASP A 48 -13.54 12.63 -12.57
CA ASP A 48 -14.70 12.93 -11.76
C ASP A 48 -14.50 12.49 -10.31
N LYS A 49 -14.78 13.40 -9.39
CA LYS A 49 -14.97 13.07 -7.97
C LYS A 49 -16.38 12.55 -7.73
N TRP A 50 -16.50 11.41 -7.06
CA TRP A 50 -17.76 10.75 -6.70
C TRP A 50 -17.89 10.61 -5.19
N THR A 51 -19.05 10.99 -4.66
CA THR A 51 -19.41 10.77 -3.25
C THR A 51 -20.11 9.41 -3.07
N SER A 52 -20.22 8.94 -1.83
CA SER A 52 -21.05 7.77 -1.50
C SER A 52 -22.50 7.93 -2.00
N SER A 53 -23.07 9.14 -1.89
CA SER A 53 -24.43 9.43 -2.35
C SER A 53 -24.57 9.31 -3.87
N ASP A 54 -23.57 9.76 -4.63
CA ASP A 54 -23.57 9.65 -6.09
C ASP A 54 -23.57 8.20 -6.54
N ILE A 55 -22.69 7.38 -5.93
CA ILE A 55 -22.59 5.95 -6.22
C ILE A 55 -23.88 5.23 -5.85
N GLU A 56 -24.45 5.52 -4.67
CA GLU A 56 -25.71 4.92 -4.23
C GLU A 56 -26.87 5.27 -5.17
N THR A 57 -26.92 6.52 -5.63
CA THR A 57 -27.94 7.01 -6.57
C THR A 57 -27.79 6.35 -7.92
N ALA A 58 -26.56 6.25 -8.45
CA ALA A 58 -26.28 5.53 -9.68
C ALA A 58 -26.68 4.06 -9.60
N ILE A 59 -26.34 3.37 -8.49
CA ILE A 59 -26.72 1.96 -8.28
C ILE A 59 -28.24 1.78 -8.27
N LYS A 60 -28.98 2.67 -7.59
CA LYS A 60 -30.44 2.58 -7.47
C LYS A 60 -31.18 2.96 -8.76
N SER A 61 -30.61 3.85 -9.57
CA SER A 61 -31.26 4.38 -10.78
C SER A 61 -30.94 3.59 -12.05
N ALA A 62 -29.86 2.82 -12.05
CA ALA A 62 -29.38 2.13 -13.25
C ALA A 62 -30.31 1.03 -13.75
N PHE A 63 -30.31 0.88 -15.07
CA PHE A 63 -30.87 -0.28 -15.74
C PHE A 63 -30.04 -1.53 -15.42
N ARG A 64 -30.70 -2.60 -14.95
CA ARG A 64 -30.01 -3.83 -14.55
C ARG A 64 -29.78 -4.72 -15.76
N LYS A 65 -28.52 -5.00 -16.07
CA LYS A 65 -28.16 -6.09 -16.97
C LYS A 65 -28.51 -7.44 -16.31
N PRO A 66 -28.76 -8.51 -17.08
CA PRO A 66 -28.88 -9.85 -16.52
C PRO A 66 -27.67 -10.17 -15.64
N GLY A 67 -27.91 -10.72 -14.46
CA GLY A 67 -26.81 -11.05 -13.55
C GLY A 67 -25.80 -11.99 -14.20
N PHE A 68 -24.52 -11.76 -13.95
CA PHE A 68 -23.42 -12.61 -14.42
C PHE A 68 -22.93 -13.50 -13.28
N VAL A 69 -22.39 -14.66 -13.66
CA VAL A 69 -21.68 -15.52 -12.72
C VAL A 69 -20.26 -14.98 -12.58
N ASN A 70 -19.79 -14.79 -11.35
CA ASN A 70 -18.42 -14.39 -11.02
C ASN A 70 -17.40 -15.49 -11.40
N LYS A 71 -17.23 -15.71 -12.70
CA LYS A 71 -16.14 -16.48 -13.30
C LYS A 71 -15.13 -15.41 -13.71
N GLY A 72 -13.97 -15.36 -13.06
CA GLY A 72 -12.94 -14.39 -13.42
C GLY A 72 -12.71 -14.39 -14.94
N LEU A 73 -12.69 -13.20 -15.53
CA LEU A 73 -12.46 -13.00 -16.95
C LEU A 73 -11.15 -12.24 -17.10
N GLU A 74 -10.21 -12.84 -17.82
CA GLU A 74 -9.14 -12.12 -18.51
C GLU A 74 -9.13 -12.72 -19.93
N ASN A 75 -9.29 -11.89 -20.96
CA ASN A 75 -9.23 -12.28 -22.38
C ASN A 75 -10.17 -13.42 -22.81
N GLY A 76 -11.40 -13.46 -22.31
CA GLY A 76 -12.38 -14.48 -22.71
C GLY A 76 -12.04 -15.93 -22.29
N GLN A 77 -10.92 -16.14 -21.57
CA GLN A 77 -10.57 -17.42 -20.97
C GLN A 77 -10.80 -17.35 -19.46
N ALA A 78 -11.61 -18.28 -18.94
CA ALA A 78 -11.91 -18.35 -17.52
C ALA A 78 -10.62 -18.61 -16.71
N THR A 79 -10.10 -17.60 -16.01
CA THR A 79 -9.09 -17.85 -14.99
C THR A 79 -9.74 -18.62 -13.85
N LYS A 80 -8.99 -19.51 -13.20
CA LYS A 80 -9.50 -20.32 -12.07
C LYS A 80 -9.81 -19.50 -10.80
N GLY A 81 -9.81 -18.17 -10.87
CA GLY A 81 -10.09 -17.25 -9.77
C GLY A 81 -11.43 -16.53 -9.92
N LYS A 82 -12.04 -16.15 -8.79
CA LYS A 82 -13.18 -15.22 -8.78
C LYS A 82 -12.64 -13.80 -8.90
N LEU A 83 -13.27 -12.95 -9.71
CA LEU A 83 -12.87 -11.55 -9.87
C LEU A 83 -12.96 -10.78 -8.54
N PHE A 84 -14.07 -10.98 -7.83
CA PHE A 84 -14.25 -10.52 -6.46
C PHE A 84 -14.39 -11.71 -5.52
N LYS A 85 -13.78 -11.62 -4.34
CA LYS A 85 -14.05 -12.58 -3.26
C LYS A 85 -15.46 -12.30 -2.73
N THR A 86 -16.44 -13.12 -3.12
CA THR A 86 -17.79 -12.99 -2.57
C THR A 86 -17.85 -13.61 -1.16
N PRO A 87 -18.31 -12.85 -0.14
CA PRO A 87 -18.45 -13.31 1.23
C PRO A 87 -19.14 -14.66 1.39
N ASP A 88 -20.23 -14.82 0.64
CA ASP A 88 -21.22 -15.86 0.86
C ASP A 88 -21.00 -17.00 -0.13
N ALA A 89 -19.77 -17.51 -0.20
CA ALA A 89 -19.33 -18.54 -1.14
C ALA A 89 -20.10 -19.90 -1.04
N GLY A 90 -21.16 -19.98 -0.23
CA GLY A 90 -22.13 -21.07 -0.26
C GLY A 90 -23.32 -20.85 -1.20
N ALA A 91 -23.63 -19.62 -1.60
CA ALA A 91 -24.76 -19.31 -2.47
C ALA A 91 -24.29 -18.76 -3.82
N LYS A 92 -24.94 -19.22 -4.89
CA LYS A 92 -24.80 -18.69 -6.26
C LYS A 92 -25.41 -17.28 -6.35
N THR A 93 -24.92 -16.34 -5.54
CA THR A 93 -25.39 -14.95 -5.59
C THR A 93 -24.95 -14.38 -6.93
N ALA A 94 -25.92 -14.14 -7.81
CA ALA A 94 -25.67 -13.47 -9.07
C ALA A 94 -25.10 -12.08 -8.79
N LEU A 95 -24.00 -11.75 -9.46
CA LEU A 95 -23.48 -10.39 -9.47
C LEU A 95 -24.14 -9.64 -10.62
N ILE A 96 -24.37 -8.35 -10.44
CA ILE A 96 -24.97 -7.47 -11.44
C ILE A 96 -23.98 -6.34 -11.67
N GLU A 97 -23.70 -6.07 -12.95
CA GLU A 97 -22.97 -4.86 -13.32
C GLU A 97 -23.96 -3.71 -13.49
N VAL A 98 -23.61 -2.59 -12.88
CA VAL A 98 -24.38 -1.36 -12.92
C VAL A 98 -23.48 -0.26 -13.45
N ASP A 99 -23.82 0.31 -14.60
CA ASP A 99 -23.08 1.44 -15.16
C ASP A 99 -23.18 2.64 -14.22
N LEU A 100 -22.04 3.24 -13.86
CA LEU A 100 -21.97 4.41 -13.01
C LEU A 100 -22.04 5.67 -13.88
N VAL A 101 -23.20 6.32 -13.90
CA VAL A 101 -23.44 7.59 -14.60
C VAL A 101 -23.95 8.61 -13.59
N LYS A 102 -23.31 9.78 -13.49
CA LYS A 102 -23.79 10.86 -12.61
C LYS A 102 -25.15 11.35 -13.11
N ASP A 103 -26.09 11.54 -12.19
CA ASP A 103 -27.35 12.21 -12.51
C ASP A 103 -27.10 13.72 -12.59
N ASP A 104 -26.84 14.20 -13.79
CA ASP A 104 -26.78 15.62 -14.12
C ASP A 104 -28.18 16.23 -14.34
N GLY A 105 -29.25 15.48 -14.04
CA GLY A 105 -30.63 15.87 -14.29
C GLY A 105 -31.15 15.52 -15.69
N GLN A 106 -30.31 14.97 -16.59
CA GLN A 106 -30.73 14.56 -17.94
C GLN A 106 -31.03 13.07 -18.10
N ILE A 107 -30.89 12.27 -17.03
CA ILE A 107 -31.09 10.81 -17.11
C ILE A 107 -32.52 10.44 -17.53
N ARG A 108 -33.52 11.25 -17.15
CA ARG A 108 -34.94 10.91 -17.39
C ARG A 108 -35.39 10.95 -18.85
N GLN A 109 -34.68 11.64 -19.75
CA GLN A 109 -35.08 11.70 -21.17
C GLN A 109 -34.47 10.59 -22.04
N ASN A 110 -33.61 9.72 -21.47
CA ASN A 110 -32.79 8.80 -22.27
C ASN A 110 -33.13 7.31 -22.14
N ARG A 111 -34.12 6.93 -21.30
CA ARG A 111 -34.54 5.53 -21.12
C ARG A 111 -34.92 4.82 -22.43
N ASP A 112 -35.46 5.54 -23.42
CA ASP A 112 -35.88 4.93 -24.69
C ASP A 112 -34.75 4.81 -25.73
N LYS A 113 -33.57 5.40 -25.48
CA LYS A 113 -32.39 5.33 -26.38
C LYS A 113 -31.33 4.32 -25.93
N GLU A 114 -31.53 3.61 -24.83
CA GLU A 114 -30.51 2.76 -24.18
C GLU A 114 -30.18 1.45 -24.93
N ARG A 115 -30.93 1.07 -25.99
CA ARG A 115 -30.57 -0.10 -26.80
C ARG A 115 -29.31 0.08 -27.68
N GLY A 116 -28.74 1.28 -27.76
CA GLY A 116 -27.55 1.57 -28.57
C GLY A 116 -26.47 2.40 -27.87
N ARG A 117 -26.52 2.55 -26.54
CA ARG A 117 -25.48 3.29 -25.83
C ARG A 117 -24.26 2.43 -25.59
N ASN A 118 -23.10 3.02 -25.87
CA ASN A 118 -21.82 2.52 -25.36
C ASN A 118 -21.93 2.47 -23.82
N PRO A 119 -21.63 1.33 -23.20
CA PRO A 119 -21.70 1.20 -21.76
C PRO A 119 -20.74 2.18 -21.09
N GLY A 120 -21.08 2.64 -19.89
CA GLY A 120 -20.24 3.58 -19.13
C GLY A 120 -18.84 3.03 -18.85
N ARG A 121 -17.84 3.91 -18.80
CA ARG A 121 -16.43 3.59 -18.48
C ARG A 121 -16.29 2.92 -17.12
N PHE A 122 -17.07 3.34 -16.12
CA PHE A 122 -17.04 2.76 -14.77
C PHE A 122 -18.31 1.99 -14.48
N ARG A 123 -18.19 0.83 -13.82
CA ARG A 123 -19.32 0.01 -13.39
C ARG A 123 -19.17 -0.42 -11.94
N ALA A 124 -20.26 -0.33 -11.19
CA ALA A 124 -20.39 -0.95 -9.90
C ALA A 124 -20.78 -2.42 -10.07
N ILE A 125 -20.10 -3.28 -9.32
CA ILE A 125 -20.44 -4.69 -9.20
C ILE A 125 -21.23 -4.85 -7.91
N VAL A 126 -22.50 -5.23 -8.03
CA VAL A 126 -23.43 -5.34 -6.89
C VAL A 126 -24.03 -6.73 -6.82
N THR A 127 -24.57 -7.10 -5.65
CA THR A 127 -25.45 -8.27 -5.51
C THR A 127 -26.85 -7.96 -6.04
N SER A 128 -27.71 -8.98 -6.13
CA SER A 128 -29.15 -8.79 -6.42
C SER A 128 -29.89 -7.90 -5.41
N SER A 129 -29.33 -7.73 -4.21
CA SER A 129 -29.83 -6.84 -3.15
C SER A 129 -29.10 -5.49 -3.12
N ASP A 130 -28.53 -5.07 -4.25
CA ASP A 130 -27.86 -3.78 -4.47
C ASP A 130 -26.69 -3.54 -3.51
N THR A 131 -26.08 -4.60 -3.01
CA THR A 131 -24.94 -4.50 -2.11
C THR A 131 -23.66 -4.41 -2.92
N LEU A 132 -22.93 -3.29 -2.78
CA LEU A 132 -21.66 -3.10 -3.47
C LEU A 132 -20.64 -4.20 -3.11
N ILE A 133 -20.01 -4.75 -4.13
CA ILE A 133 -18.89 -5.68 -4.05
C ILE A 133 -17.60 -4.98 -4.49
N GLY A 134 -17.67 -4.18 -5.55
CA GLY A 134 -16.54 -3.38 -6.03
C GLY A 134 -16.92 -2.45 -7.17
N ILE A 135 -15.96 -1.66 -7.64
CA ILE A 135 -16.07 -0.79 -8.80
C ILE A 135 -14.96 -1.17 -9.78
N VAL A 136 -15.32 -1.34 -11.05
CA VAL A 136 -14.40 -1.62 -12.14
C VAL A 136 -14.43 -0.51 -13.16
N GLU A 137 -13.30 -0.30 -13.83
CA GLU A 137 -13.15 0.52 -15.01
C GLU A 137 -13.05 -0.42 -16.21
N HIS A 138 -13.96 -0.30 -17.17
CA HIS A 138 -13.84 -0.97 -18.46
C HIS A 138 -12.83 -0.23 -19.32
N VAL A 139 -11.76 -0.94 -19.67
CA VAL A 139 -10.78 -0.48 -20.66
C VAL A 139 -11.11 -1.14 -22.01
N GLU A 140 -10.43 -0.74 -23.08
CA GLU A 140 -10.66 -1.30 -24.41
C GLU A 140 -10.47 -2.84 -24.43
N GLN A 141 -11.12 -3.51 -25.39
CA GLN A 141 -11.01 -4.96 -25.62
C GLN A 141 -11.59 -5.87 -24.51
N ASP A 142 -12.72 -5.49 -23.91
CA ASP A 142 -13.41 -6.26 -22.85
C ASP A 142 -12.56 -6.51 -21.58
N ASN A 143 -11.46 -5.76 -21.45
CA ASN A 143 -10.64 -5.77 -20.25
C ASN A 143 -11.23 -4.81 -19.21
N PHE A 144 -10.94 -5.07 -17.94
CA PHE A 144 -11.34 -4.20 -16.86
C PHE A 144 -10.24 -4.08 -15.80
N LYS A 145 -10.23 -2.94 -15.12
CA LYS A 145 -9.35 -2.65 -13.98
C LYS A 145 -10.19 -2.50 -12.72
N ILE A 146 -9.81 -3.17 -11.63
CA ILE A 146 -10.48 -2.98 -10.34
C ILE A 146 -10.06 -1.62 -9.78
N VAL A 147 -11.01 -0.72 -9.61
CA VAL A 147 -10.80 0.61 -9.02
C VAL A 147 -11.08 0.58 -7.52
N TYR A 148 -12.04 -0.23 -7.10
CA TYR A 148 -12.43 -0.38 -5.70
C TYR A 148 -12.86 -1.81 -5.40
N ASP A 149 -12.27 -2.44 -4.38
CA ASP A 149 -12.66 -3.77 -3.90
C ASP A 149 -13.03 -3.70 -2.42
N VAL A 150 -14.30 -3.95 -2.11
CA VAL A 150 -14.81 -3.91 -0.74
C VAL A 150 -14.09 -4.94 0.14
N GLU A 151 -13.74 -6.12 -0.38
CA GLU A 151 -13.06 -7.15 0.41
C GLU A 151 -11.62 -6.74 0.73
N ALA A 152 -10.90 -6.18 -0.25
CA ALA A 152 -9.57 -5.62 -0.02
C ALA A 152 -9.63 -4.53 1.07
N LYS A 153 -10.64 -3.65 1.00
CA LYS A 153 -10.86 -2.59 2.00
C LYS A 153 -11.22 -3.13 3.38
N ILE A 154 -11.94 -4.25 3.49
CA ILE A 154 -12.17 -4.97 4.75
C ILE A 154 -10.85 -5.50 5.31
N GLN A 155 -10.01 -6.11 4.48
CA GLN A 155 -8.72 -6.67 4.88
C GLN A 155 -7.71 -5.60 5.32
N GLU A 156 -7.79 -4.41 4.71
CA GLU A 156 -7.04 -3.21 5.11
C GLU A 156 -7.62 -2.52 6.36
N GLY A 157 -8.77 -2.99 6.84
CA GLY A 157 -9.42 -2.47 8.04
C GLY A 157 -10.12 -1.12 7.87
N HIS A 158 -10.40 -0.67 6.64
CA HIS A 158 -11.08 0.62 6.39
C HIS A 158 -12.46 0.72 7.07
N TYR A 159 -13.11 -0.42 7.34
CA TYR A 159 -14.42 -0.48 7.98
C TYR A 159 -14.34 -0.76 9.49
N LEU A 160 -13.15 -0.76 10.08
CA LEU A 160 -12.99 -0.83 11.53
C LEU A 160 -13.46 0.48 12.16
N LYS A 161 -14.32 0.35 13.17
CA LYS A 161 -14.86 1.48 13.93
C LYS A 161 -14.36 1.42 15.37
N THR A 162 -14.33 2.53 16.06
CA THR A 162 -14.21 2.59 17.52
C THR A 162 -15.58 2.32 18.17
N PRO A 163 -15.69 2.20 19.51
CA PRO A 163 -16.98 2.05 20.17
C PRO A 163 -17.88 3.29 20.05
N SER A 164 -17.33 4.45 19.70
CA SER A 164 -18.10 5.65 19.33
C SER A 164 -18.57 5.64 17.87
N GLY A 165 -18.19 4.64 17.07
CA GLY A 165 -18.54 4.53 15.66
C GLY A 165 -17.62 5.28 14.71
N LYS A 166 -16.58 5.97 15.21
CA LYS A 166 -15.59 6.69 14.39
C LYS A 166 -14.64 5.70 13.70
N PRO A 167 -14.12 6.00 12.50
CA PRO A 167 -13.11 5.16 11.86
C PRO A 167 -11.87 5.00 12.75
N VAL A 168 -11.26 3.82 12.74
CA VAL A 168 -9.96 3.59 13.38
C VAL A 168 -8.87 4.29 12.54
N ALA A 169 -7.96 5.00 13.20
CA ALA A 169 -6.83 5.66 12.55
C ALA A 169 -5.94 4.66 11.78
N GLU A 170 -5.25 5.11 10.74
CA GLU A 170 -4.40 4.25 9.91
C GLU A 170 -3.26 3.61 10.71
N VAL A 171 -2.64 4.40 11.60
CA VAL A 171 -1.61 3.95 12.54
C VAL A 171 -2.11 4.23 13.95
N LEU A 172 -2.06 3.21 14.79
CA LEU A 172 -2.32 3.28 16.22
C LEU A 172 -0.99 3.31 16.96
N GLU A 173 -0.74 4.39 17.68
CA GLU A 173 0.39 4.48 18.60
C GLU A 173 0.00 4.05 20.00
N THR A 174 0.70 3.05 20.51
CA THR A 174 0.52 2.53 21.87
C THR A 174 1.30 3.35 22.89
N SER A 175 1.07 3.11 24.18
CA SER A 175 1.80 3.77 25.28
C SER A 175 3.32 3.51 25.24
N ASN A 176 3.77 2.36 24.72
CA ASN A 176 5.17 2.03 24.52
C ASN A 176 5.73 2.49 23.15
N ASN A 177 5.11 3.50 22.53
CA ASN A 177 5.50 4.06 21.22
C ASN A 177 5.49 3.07 20.05
N LEU A 178 4.81 1.94 20.20
CA LEU A 178 4.69 0.99 19.12
C LEU A 178 3.59 1.42 18.16
N LYS A 179 3.95 1.46 16.87
CA LYS A 179 3.02 1.75 15.78
C LYS A 179 2.40 0.45 15.27
N ILE A 180 1.08 0.30 15.36
CA ILE A 180 0.33 -0.82 14.79
C ILE A 180 -0.57 -0.28 13.70
N SER A 181 -0.44 -0.80 12.48
CA SER A 181 -1.32 -0.40 11.38
C SER A 181 -2.72 -0.97 11.58
N ARG A 182 -3.73 -0.24 11.11
CA ARG A 182 -5.12 -0.72 11.06
C ARG A 182 -5.28 -2.02 10.29
N LYS A 183 -4.46 -2.23 9.25
CA LYS A 183 -4.40 -3.47 8.47
C LYS A 183 -3.98 -4.66 9.31
N GLU A 184 -2.98 -4.50 10.19
CA GLU A 184 -2.56 -5.56 11.13
C GLU A 184 -3.66 -5.88 12.14
N VAL A 185 -4.37 -4.85 12.65
CA VAL A 185 -5.52 -5.04 13.53
C VAL A 185 -6.63 -5.82 12.81
N ALA A 186 -6.98 -5.45 11.58
CA ALA A 186 -7.99 -6.14 10.78
C ALA A 186 -7.60 -7.58 10.48
N LYS A 187 -6.34 -7.82 10.09
CA LYS A 187 -5.80 -9.17 9.86
C LYS A 187 -5.89 -10.04 11.11
N ALA A 188 -5.55 -9.49 12.28
CA ALA A 188 -5.70 -10.20 13.54
C ALA A 188 -7.18 -10.53 13.81
N MET A 189 -8.08 -9.56 13.70
CA MET A 189 -9.52 -9.76 13.94
C MET A 189 -10.17 -10.77 12.96
N ALA A 190 -9.64 -10.89 11.73
CA ALA A 190 -10.12 -11.84 10.72
C ALA A 190 -9.62 -13.28 10.95
N ASP A 191 -8.55 -13.47 11.72
CA ASP A 191 -7.98 -14.79 11.98
C ASP A 191 -8.79 -15.56 13.04
N LYS A 192 -9.31 -16.72 12.64
CA LYS A 192 -10.13 -17.58 13.48
C LYS A 192 -9.33 -18.41 14.48
N GLN A 193 -8.04 -18.63 14.23
CA GLN A 193 -7.21 -19.52 15.05
C GLN A 193 -6.80 -18.83 16.36
N GLY A 194 -7.14 -19.39 17.52
CA GLY A 194 -6.77 -18.79 18.81
C GLY A 194 -7.56 -17.53 19.17
N LEU A 195 -8.78 -17.39 18.65
CA LEU A 195 -9.73 -16.37 19.07
C LEU A 195 -10.33 -16.73 20.43
N GLU A 196 -10.19 -15.86 21.43
CA GLU A 196 -10.67 -16.07 22.80
C GLU A 196 -11.90 -15.20 23.08
N ARG A 197 -12.97 -15.77 23.65
CA ARG A 197 -14.15 -15.00 24.09
C ARG A 197 -13.95 -14.50 25.53
N LEU A 198 -14.06 -13.20 25.76
CA LEU A 198 -13.96 -12.62 27.10
C LEU A 198 -15.29 -12.78 27.85
N LYS A 199 -15.35 -13.75 28.77
CA LYS A 199 -16.59 -14.10 29.50
C LYS A 199 -16.99 -13.07 30.56
N ASN A 200 -16.04 -12.31 31.08
CA ASN A 200 -16.24 -11.39 32.20
C ASN A 200 -16.61 -9.96 31.76
N GLU A 201 -16.81 -9.73 30.46
CA GLU A 201 -17.17 -8.42 29.93
C GLU A 201 -18.56 -8.44 29.31
N SER A 202 -19.30 -7.34 29.47
CA SER A 202 -20.60 -7.16 28.82
C SER A 202 -20.44 -7.19 27.29
N GLY A 203 -21.33 -7.90 26.60
CA GLY A 203 -21.36 -7.99 25.14
C GLY A 203 -20.65 -9.22 24.59
N LYS A 204 -20.47 -9.26 23.26
CA LYS A 204 -19.76 -10.36 22.58
C LYS A 204 -18.35 -9.92 22.22
N LYS A 205 -17.53 -9.69 23.24
CA LYS A 205 -16.13 -9.28 23.08
C LYS A 205 -15.21 -10.48 22.86
N TRP A 206 -14.26 -10.27 21.97
CA TRP A 206 -13.27 -11.26 21.57
C TRP A 206 -11.88 -10.67 21.70
N ARG A 207 -10.92 -11.53 22.00
CA ARG A 207 -9.50 -11.23 22.12
C ARG A 207 -8.72 -12.06 21.11
N LYS A 208 -7.71 -11.47 20.50
CA LYS A 208 -6.80 -12.14 19.57
C LYS A 208 -5.39 -11.59 19.64
N LYS A 209 -4.37 -12.46 19.56
CA LYS A 209 -2.97 -12.04 19.48
C LYS A 209 -2.62 -11.46 18.10
N ILE A 210 -1.90 -10.36 18.07
CA ILE A 210 -1.32 -9.75 16.87
C ILE A 210 0.05 -10.40 16.64
N THR A 211 0.21 -11.10 15.51
CA THR A 211 1.42 -11.91 15.24
C THR A 211 2.68 -11.07 15.04
N VAL A 212 2.54 -9.83 14.57
CA VAL A 212 3.67 -9.06 14.01
C VAL A 212 4.57 -8.48 15.09
N LYS A 213 4.09 -8.34 16.33
CA LYS A 213 4.82 -7.68 17.41
C LYS A 213 4.57 -8.44 18.71
N ASN A 214 5.58 -9.21 19.10
CA ASN A 214 5.52 -10.17 20.18
C ASN A 214 4.85 -9.54 21.40
N ALA A 215 3.74 -10.16 21.79
CA ALA A 215 2.97 -9.88 22.99
C ALA A 215 1.88 -8.81 22.88
N GLN A 216 1.27 -8.56 21.73
CA GLN A 216 0.09 -7.70 21.67
C GLN A 216 -1.21 -8.45 21.39
N GLY A 217 -2.28 -8.02 22.05
CA GLY A 217 -3.64 -8.49 21.86
C GLY A 217 -4.53 -7.38 21.30
N VAL A 218 -5.43 -7.72 20.39
CA VAL A 218 -6.57 -6.89 20.00
C VAL A 218 -7.81 -7.39 20.71
N VAL A 219 -8.56 -6.49 21.35
CA VAL A 219 -9.89 -6.77 21.87
C VAL A 219 -10.94 -6.02 21.07
N PHE A 220 -11.95 -6.75 20.62
CA PHE A 220 -12.94 -6.23 19.69
C PHE A 220 -14.34 -6.78 19.91
N GLU A 221 -15.34 -6.08 19.41
CA GLU A 221 -16.74 -6.49 19.34
C GLU A 221 -17.26 -6.24 17.93
N ALA A 222 -17.60 -7.31 17.20
CA ALA A 222 -17.91 -7.23 15.76
C ALA A 222 -16.78 -6.54 14.97
N ASN A 223 -17.06 -5.46 14.25
CA ASN A 223 -16.07 -4.64 13.55
C ASN A 223 -15.55 -3.46 14.40
N ARG A 224 -15.80 -3.46 15.71
CA ARG A 224 -15.39 -2.38 16.61
C ARG A 224 -14.14 -2.75 17.39
N LEU A 225 -13.07 -1.99 17.19
CA LEU A 225 -11.87 -2.06 18.02
C LEU A 225 -12.18 -1.46 19.40
N VAL A 226 -12.11 -2.26 20.46
CA VAL A 226 -12.38 -1.81 21.83
C VAL A 226 -11.09 -1.31 22.48
N ARG A 227 -10.02 -2.09 22.40
CA ARG A 227 -8.70 -1.76 22.97
C ARG A 227 -7.59 -2.61 22.38
N LEU A 228 -6.35 -2.14 22.57
CA LEU A 228 -5.15 -2.94 22.41
C LEU A 228 -4.60 -3.31 23.79
N GLU A 229 -4.09 -4.52 23.89
CA GLU A 229 -3.50 -5.08 25.11
C GLU A 229 -2.04 -5.43 24.87
N ASP A 230 -1.21 -5.27 25.89
CA ASP A 230 0.15 -5.82 25.97
C ASP A 230 0.13 -7.04 26.90
N HIS A 231 0.71 -8.12 26.41
CA HIS A 231 0.78 -9.46 26.95
C HIS A 231 2.26 -9.82 27.20
N SER A 232 3.16 -8.84 27.23
CA SER A 232 4.59 -9.07 27.51
C SER A 232 4.79 -9.79 28.85
N ASP A 233 3.89 -9.54 29.79
CA ASP A 233 3.72 -10.30 31.02
C ASP A 233 2.43 -11.12 30.96
N ALA A 234 2.56 -12.45 30.95
CA ALA A 234 1.42 -13.37 30.93
C ALA A 234 0.51 -13.25 32.17
N ASN A 235 1.03 -12.72 33.28
CA ASN A 235 0.28 -12.51 34.51
C ASN A 235 -0.36 -11.12 34.60
N ASN A 236 0.06 -10.18 33.75
CA ASN A 236 -0.40 -8.80 33.79
C ASN A 236 -0.64 -8.24 32.38
N VAL A 237 -1.85 -8.47 31.88
CA VAL A 237 -2.27 -7.95 30.58
C VAL A 237 -2.61 -6.46 30.70
N ALA A 238 -1.71 -5.58 30.25
CA ALA A 238 -1.89 -4.14 30.31
C ALA A 238 -2.72 -3.63 29.12
N THR A 239 -3.61 -2.65 29.35
CA THR A 239 -4.30 -1.96 28.23
C THR A 239 -3.44 -0.81 27.73
N ILE A 240 -2.88 -0.94 26.53
CA ILE A 240 -1.96 0.07 25.95
C ILE A 240 -2.67 1.13 25.11
N LEU A 241 -3.90 0.85 24.68
CA LEU A 241 -4.74 1.81 23.96
C LEU A 241 -6.21 1.50 24.25
N HIS A 242 -6.99 2.50 24.69
CA HIS A 242 -8.40 2.31 24.98
C HIS A 242 -9.30 3.23 24.14
N CYS A 243 -10.28 2.65 23.46
CA CYS A 243 -11.21 3.38 22.62
C CYS A 243 -12.51 3.67 23.39
N LYS A 244 -12.63 4.87 23.99
CA LYS A 244 -13.83 5.27 24.74
C LYS A 244 -14.92 5.85 23.83
N ARG A 245 -16.18 5.74 24.28
CA ARG A 245 -17.29 6.59 23.84
C ARG A 245 -17.04 8.00 24.40
N GLN A 246 -16.34 8.85 23.67
CA GLN A 246 -16.36 10.30 23.93
C GLN A 246 -17.14 10.98 22.81
N ALA A 247 -17.95 11.97 23.18
CA ALA A 247 -18.80 12.70 22.25
C ALA A 247 -17.96 13.53 21.26
N ASP A 248 -16.82 14.08 21.69
CA ASP A 248 -16.29 15.29 21.01
C ASP A 248 -14.87 15.17 20.40
N GLY A 249 -14.25 13.97 20.33
CA GLY A 249 -12.90 13.82 19.75
C GLY A 249 -12.62 12.48 19.05
N PRO A 250 -11.67 12.39 18.10
CA PRO A 250 -11.15 11.11 17.62
C PRO A 250 -10.47 10.43 18.82
N GLY A 251 -10.86 9.24 19.27
CA GLY A 251 -10.82 8.00 18.52
C GLY A 251 -9.62 7.19 19.05
N CYS A 252 -9.81 6.57 20.22
CA CYS A 252 -8.78 5.88 21.02
C CYS A 252 -7.74 6.81 21.67
N SER A 253 -7.59 6.72 22.99
CA SER A 253 -6.58 7.46 23.75
C SER A 253 -5.62 6.51 24.45
N ARG A 254 -4.37 6.95 24.61
CA ARG A 254 -3.37 6.25 25.43
C ARG A 254 -3.97 6.11 26.84
N SER A 255 -3.93 4.90 27.39
CA SER A 255 -4.26 4.74 28.80
C SER A 255 -3.16 5.45 29.58
N ALA A 256 -3.50 6.53 30.30
CA ALA A 256 -2.62 6.99 31.36
C ALA A 256 -2.54 5.83 32.36
N ASP A 257 -1.34 5.36 32.67
CA ASP A 257 -1.13 4.29 33.63
C ASP A 257 -1.89 4.64 34.91
N SER A 258 -2.95 3.89 35.20
CA SER A 258 -3.57 3.90 36.50
C SER A 258 -2.68 3.06 37.41
N SER A 259 -1.53 3.62 37.80
CA SER A 259 -0.77 3.15 38.94
C SER A 259 -1.72 3.12 40.15
N GLN A 260 -1.86 1.92 40.70
CA GLN A 260 -2.65 1.53 41.85
C GLN A 260 -2.88 2.65 42.90
N SER A 261 -4.15 2.95 43.16
CA SER A 261 -4.60 3.46 44.45
C SER A 261 -4.32 2.38 45.51
N GLY A 262 -3.16 2.51 46.15
CA GLY A 262 -2.86 1.84 47.41
C GLY A 262 -3.57 2.58 48.55
N ASN A 263 -4.41 1.86 49.28
CA ASN A 263 -5.01 2.28 50.53
C ASN A 263 -3.90 2.61 51.56
N SER A 264 -3.78 3.87 51.96
CA SER A 264 -3.12 4.26 53.20
C SER A 264 -4.06 5.13 54.04
N LYS A 265 -4.63 4.50 55.06
CA LYS A 265 -5.19 5.16 56.24
C LYS A 265 -4.05 5.75 57.07
N GLY A 266 -4.24 6.97 57.57
CA GLY A 266 -3.40 7.64 58.56
C GLY A 266 -3.75 9.12 58.53
N GLU A 267 -4.74 9.54 59.33
CA GLU A 267 -4.59 10.16 60.65
C GLU A 267 -4.08 11.60 60.58
N GLY A 268 -4.85 12.47 61.23
CA GLY A 268 -4.82 13.91 61.04
C GLY A 268 -3.73 14.64 61.81
N SER A 269 -3.57 15.91 61.47
CA SER A 269 -3.16 16.92 62.44
C SER A 269 -3.52 18.30 61.88
N GLU A 270 -4.57 18.84 62.47
CA GLU A 270 -4.93 20.24 62.54
C GLU A 270 -3.78 21.07 63.16
N ARG A 271 -3.37 22.15 62.48
CA ARG A 271 -2.84 23.40 63.09
C ARG A 271 -2.46 24.43 62.01
N ASP A 272 -3.28 25.47 61.91
CA ASP A 272 -2.88 26.87 61.74
C ASP A 272 -2.82 27.51 63.16
N PRO A 273 -2.30 28.75 63.41
CA PRO A 273 -1.92 29.81 62.46
C PRO A 273 -0.60 30.57 62.79
N LYS A 274 -0.08 31.36 61.83
CA LYS A 274 0.15 32.83 61.95
C LYS A 274 1.19 33.36 60.96
N ALA A 275 0.71 34.33 60.16
CA ALA A 275 1.31 35.61 59.77
C ALA A 275 2.85 35.78 59.86
N HIS A 276 3.46 36.08 58.70
CA HIS A 276 4.42 37.18 58.62
C HIS A 276 4.29 37.88 57.27
N GLU A 277 3.86 39.13 57.35
CA GLU A 277 3.85 40.14 56.30
C GLU A 277 5.27 40.71 56.18
N THR A 278 5.83 40.73 54.97
CA THR A 278 6.92 41.62 54.58
C THR A 278 6.83 41.86 53.07
N THR A 279 6.63 43.13 52.76
CA THR A 279 6.74 43.82 51.48
C THR A 279 8.09 43.57 50.82
N ASP A 280 8.11 43.43 49.49
CA ASP A 280 9.13 44.00 48.58
C ASP A 280 8.62 43.86 47.13
N ASP A 281 7.75 44.79 46.76
CA ASP A 281 7.35 45.09 45.38
C ASP A 281 8.39 46.04 44.75
N GLU A 282 9.44 45.50 44.13
CA GLU A 282 10.25 46.26 43.15
C GLU A 282 11.21 45.34 42.37
N ASN A 283 10.68 44.42 41.55
CA ASN A 283 11.40 43.91 40.36
C ASN A 283 10.57 43.06 39.37
N LEU A 284 9.24 43.13 39.40
CA LEU A 284 8.36 42.32 38.53
C LEU A 284 7.89 43.04 37.25
N ALA A 285 8.70 43.95 36.71
CA ALA A 285 8.34 44.74 35.52
C ALA A 285 9.13 44.38 34.23
N GLN A 286 10.10 43.46 34.28
CA GLN A 286 10.93 43.11 33.09
C GLN A 286 10.73 41.69 32.53
N LEU A 287 9.69 40.96 32.95
CA LEU A 287 9.41 39.58 32.48
C LEU A 287 8.08 39.41 31.71
N LYS A 288 7.55 40.49 31.14
CA LYS A 288 6.34 40.47 30.30
C LYS A 288 6.66 40.65 28.82
N ALA A 289 7.25 39.63 28.21
CA ALA A 289 7.14 39.38 26.77
C ALA A 289 7.57 37.94 26.44
N VAL A 290 6.96 36.94 27.10
CA VAL A 290 7.00 35.58 26.56
C VAL A 290 5.88 35.51 25.51
N PRO A 291 6.18 35.29 24.22
CA PRO A 291 5.15 35.07 23.23
C PRO A 291 4.33 33.85 23.65
N ASP A 292 3.01 33.97 23.60
CA ASP A 292 2.08 32.89 23.85
C ASP A 292 2.52 31.64 23.06
N CYS A 293 3.00 30.61 23.76
CA CYS A 293 3.53 29.38 23.17
C CYS A 293 2.52 28.72 22.22
N LYS A 294 1.23 28.99 22.41
CA LYS A 294 0.17 28.56 21.50
C LYS A 294 0.31 29.22 20.13
N ARG A 295 0.59 30.52 20.09
CA ARG A 295 0.78 31.32 18.87
C ARG A 295 2.05 30.91 18.11
N ALA A 296 3.12 30.59 18.83
CA ALA A 296 4.35 30.06 18.23
C ALA A 296 4.14 28.67 17.61
N ARG A 297 3.42 27.78 18.31
CA ARG A 297 3.07 26.44 17.80
C ARG A 297 2.16 26.50 16.58
N ASP A 298 1.16 27.38 16.61
CA ASP A 298 0.21 27.54 15.51
C ASP A 298 0.91 28.12 14.27
N ALA A 299 1.86 29.04 14.44
CA ALA A 299 2.69 29.56 13.34
C ALA A 299 3.64 28.50 12.74
N ILE A 300 4.24 27.63 13.57
CA ILE A 300 5.07 26.51 13.09
C ILE A 300 4.23 25.51 12.29
N ASN A 301 3.02 25.18 12.79
CA ASN A 301 2.12 24.26 12.10
C ASN A 301 1.58 24.85 10.79
N GLU A 302 1.32 26.15 10.73
CA GLU A 302 0.89 26.84 9.51
C GLU A 302 2.00 26.92 8.46
N GLN A 303 3.25 27.17 8.88
CA GLN A 303 4.42 27.10 7.98
C GLN A 303 4.67 25.68 7.47
N ALA A 304 4.56 24.66 8.33
CA ALA A 304 4.69 23.26 7.92
C ALA A 304 3.57 22.83 6.95
N PHE A 305 2.33 23.29 7.18
CA PHE A 305 1.19 23.00 6.32
C PHE A 305 1.30 23.67 4.93
N ASN A 306 1.74 24.93 4.88
CA ASN A 306 1.96 25.65 3.63
C ASN A 306 3.18 25.11 2.84
N ALA A 307 4.24 24.69 3.53
CA ALA A 307 5.37 24.00 2.91
C ALA A 307 4.97 22.63 2.34
N THR A 308 4.07 21.90 3.03
CA THR A 308 3.54 20.62 2.56
C THR A 308 2.67 20.78 1.31
N GLN A 309 1.86 21.84 1.21
CA GLN A 309 1.03 22.09 0.02
C GLN A 309 1.82 22.55 -1.21
N GLN A 310 2.99 23.18 -1.05
CA GLN A 310 3.86 23.52 -2.17
C GLN A 310 4.68 22.32 -2.68
N SER A 311 4.84 21.27 -1.87
CA SER A 311 5.64 20.08 -2.22
C SER A 311 4.89 18.98 -2.99
N THR A 312 3.57 19.07 -3.17
CA THR A 312 2.78 18.04 -3.88
C THR A 312 2.21 18.52 -5.20
N LYS A 313 2.96 19.34 -5.94
CA LYS A 313 2.73 19.48 -7.38
C LYS A 313 3.23 18.19 -8.03
N LEU A 314 2.43 17.12 -7.89
CA LEU A 314 2.66 15.82 -8.53
C LEU A 314 2.94 16.10 -10.00
N LEU A 315 4.18 15.82 -10.40
CA LEU A 315 4.56 15.90 -11.80
C LEU A 315 3.61 15.01 -12.60
N PRO A 316 3.15 15.48 -13.77
CA PRO A 316 2.38 14.63 -14.66
C PRO A 316 3.20 13.37 -14.97
N PRO A 317 2.55 12.19 -15.05
CA PRO A 317 3.27 10.95 -15.32
C PRO A 317 4.00 11.03 -16.67
N CYS A 318 5.21 10.47 -16.74
CA CYS A 318 5.99 10.38 -17.97
C CYS A 318 5.14 9.77 -19.11
N THR A 319 5.11 10.46 -20.25
CA THR A 319 4.28 10.07 -21.40
C THR A 319 5.08 9.53 -22.57
N GLU A 320 6.42 9.61 -22.57
CA GLU A 320 7.28 9.22 -23.69
C GLU A 320 8.51 8.41 -23.25
N ILE A 321 8.99 7.52 -24.12
CA ILE A 321 10.10 6.58 -23.95
C ILE A 321 11.05 6.79 -25.11
N LYS A 322 12.33 7.06 -24.85
CA LYS A 322 13.35 7.31 -25.88
C LYS A 322 14.27 6.11 -26.10
N ASN A 323 14.82 5.59 -25.01
CA ASN A 323 15.69 4.42 -25.00
C ASN A 323 14.87 3.23 -24.52
N LEU A 324 14.69 2.21 -25.35
CA LEU A 324 13.94 1.01 -24.99
C LEU A 324 14.91 -0.18 -24.98
N GLU A 325 15.00 -0.89 -23.87
CA GLU A 325 15.78 -2.13 -23.76
C GLU A 325 14.87 -3.30 -23.43
N PHE A 326 15.14 -4.45 -24.05
CA PHE A 326 14.46 -5.71 -23.78
C PHE A 326 15.39 -6.66 -23.02
N GLU A 327 14.96 -7.10 -21.83
CA GLU A 327 15.66 -8.09 -21.02
C GLU A 327 14.96 -9.44 -21.09
N PHE A 328 15.75 -10.51 -21.19
CA PHE A 328 15.26 -11.87 -21.23
C PHE A 328 16.12 -12.81 -20.39
N ALA A 329 15.47 -13.65 -19.57
CA ALA A 329 16.14 -14.66 -18.75
C ALA A 329 15.41 -16.01 -18.79
N LEU A 330 16.16 -17.09 -18.97
CA LEU A 330 15.70 -18.47 -18.81
C LEU A 330 15.84 -18.95 -17.36
N SER A 331 14.96 -19.87 -16.95
CA SER A 331 15.03 -20.52 -15.63
C SER A 331 16.33 -21.32 -15.48
N GLU A 332 16.76 -21.51 -14.24
CA GLU A 332 17.86 -22.42 -13.85
C GLU A 332 17.39 -23.88 -13.76
N ASP A 333 16.09 -24.14 -13.97
CA ASP A 333 15.52 -25.48 -13.84
C ASP A 333 16.13 -26.48 -14.83
N PHE A 334 16.08 -27.76 -14.44
CA PHE A 334 16.47 -28.85 -15.33
C PHE A 334 15.58 -28.83 -16.59
N PHE A 335 16.19 -28.81 -17.78
CA PHE A 335 15.55 -28.61 -19.09
C PHE A 335 14.90 -27.24 -19.35
N ALA A 336 15.36 -26.16 -18.71
CA ALA A 336 14.85 -24.81 -19.02
C ALA A 336 15.46 -24.16 -20.28
N GLY A 337 16.59 -24.69 -20.79
CA GLY A 337 17.16 -24.32 -22.08
C GLY A 337 16.35 -24.85 -23.26
N THR A 338 16.68 -24.40 -24.47
CA THR A 338 16.03 -24.83 -25.71
C THR A 338 17.03 -24.91 -26.85
N ASN A 339 16.75 -25.77 -27.82
CA ASN A 339 17.47 -25.81 -29.10
C ASN A 339 16.85 -24.87 -30.16
N ASP A 340 15.80 -24.13 -29.81
CA ASP A 340 15.11 -23.20 -30.69
C ASP A 340 15.86 -21.86 -30.81
N GLU A 341 15.56 -21.12 -31.87
CA GLU A 341 15.80 -19.68 -31.93
C GLU A 341 14.69 -18.95 -31.17
N LEU A 342 15.05 -18.24 -30.11
CA LEU A 342 14.15 -17.41 -29.34
C LEU A 342 14.12 -15.99 -29.90
N GLY A 343 12.92 -15.43 -30.04
CA GLY A 343 12.70 -14.05 -30.45
C GLY A 343 11.69 -13.35 -29.56
N ALA A 344 11.52 -12.06 -29.78
CA ALA A 344 10.44 -11.29 -29.20
C ALA A 344 9.79 -10.36 -30.22
N ILE A 345 8.51 -10.09 -29.99
CA ILE A 345 7.70 -9.12 -30.71
C ILE A 345 7.19 -8.12 -29.68
N ILE A 346 7.49 -6.85 -29.87
CA ILE A 346 6.94 -5.74 -29.11
C ILE A 346 5.99 -4.99 -30.05
N GLU A 347 4.71 -4.91 -29.72
CA GLU A 347 3.74 -4.21 -30.57
C GLU A 347 2.76 -3.35 -29.78
N GLY A 348 2.20 -2.35 -30.48
CA GLY A 348 1.20 -1.45 -29.95
C GLY A 348 0.90 -0.29 -30.92
N PRO A 349 0.18 0.75 -30.46
CA PRO A 349 -0.14 1.91 -31.29
C PRO A 349 1.08 2.62 -31.90
N ALA A 350 2.26 2.51 -31.28
CA ALA A 350 3.49 3.09 -31.80
C ALA A 350 4.13 2.28 -32.95
N GLY A 351 3.73 1.02 -33.18
CA GLY A 351 4.26 0.18 -34.24
C GLY A 351 4.61 -1.23 -33.75
N LYS A 352 5.55 -1.89 -34.44
CA LYS A 352 5.95 -3.29 -34.19
C LYS A 352 7.47 -3.46 -34.29
N ALA A 353 8.10 -3.92 -33.22
CA ALA A 353 9.47 -4.41 -33.21
C ALA A 353 9.50 -5.93 -33.18
N GLU A 354 10.24 -6.55 -34.08
CA GLU A 354 10.44 -8.01 -34.11
C GLU A 354 11.94 -8.29 -34.25
N PHE A 355 12.47 -9.11 -33.36
CA PHE A 355 13.91 -9.35 -33.27
C PHE A 355 14.24 -10.72 -32.66
N SER A 356 15.42 -11.24 -33.02
CA SER A 356 15.98 -12.48 -32.47
C SER A 356 16.75 -12.18 -31.20
N ILE A 357 16.51 -12.98 -30.15
CA ILE A 357 17.18 -12.86 -28.86
C ILE A 357 18.45 -13.71 -28.86
N VAL A 358 18.30 -15.02 -29.14
CA VAL A 358 19.38 -16.02 -29.02
C VAL A 358 18.97 -17.32 -29.73
N THR A 359 19.95 -18.08 -30.22
CA THR A 359 19.76 -19.44 -30.73
C THR A 359 20.40 -20.45 -29.78
N ASP A 360 19.70 -21.54 -29.50
CA ASP A 360 20.16 -22.64 -28.65
C ASP A 360 20.64 -22.21 -27.24
N PRO A 361 19.88 -21.37 -26.49
CA PRO A 361 20.30 -20.94 -25.17
C PRO A 361 20.22 -22.08 -24.14
N SER A 362 21.28 -22.21 -23.36
CA SER A 362 21.29 -23.04 -22.16
C SER A 362 20.37 -22.47 -21.06
N ARG A 363 19.94 -23.32 -20.12
CA ARG A 363 19.27 -22.86 -18.90
C ARG A 363 20.11 -21.80 -18.17
N GLY A 364 19.46 -20.85 -17.50
CA GLY A 364 20.14 -19.72 -16.85
C GLY A 364 20.65 -18.65 -17.82
N PHE A 365 20.46 -18.80 -19.13
CA PHE A 365 20.79 -17.75 -20.11
C PHE A 365 20.09 -16.45 -19.77
N HIS A 366 20.82 -15.34 -19.86
CA HIS A 366 20.36 -14.00 -19.54
C HIS A 366 21.00 -13.01 -20.52
N THR A 367 20.18 -12.12 -21.09
CA THR A 367 20.65 -11.07 -22.00
C THR A 367 19.79 -9.82 -21.92
N LYS A 368 20.38 -8.69 -22.33
CA LYS A 368 19.73 -7.39 -22.52
C LYS A 368 20.02 -6.91 -23.93
N MET A 369 19.02 -6.37 -24.60
CA MET A 369 19.15 -5.92 -25.99
C MET A 369 18.51 -4.54 -26.18
N PRO A 370 19.26 -3.55 -26.70
CA PRO A 370 18.68 -2.27 -27.05
C PRO A 370 17.74 -2.42 -28.25
N ILE A 371 16.60 -1.74 -28.19
CA ILE A 371 15.60 -1.66 -29.25
C ILE A 371 15.73 -0.30 -29.91
N ASP A 372 16.05 -0.29 -31.21
CA ASP A 372 16.10 0.93 -32.01
C ASP A 372 14.67 1.44 -32.25
N THR A 373 14.24 2.38 -31.39
CA THR A 373 12.89 2.95 -31.42
C THR A 373 12.59 3.61 -32.77
N LYS A 374 13.57 4.28 -33.36
CA LYS A 374 13.46 4.92 -34.66
C LYS A 374 13.22 3.91 -35.77
N SER A 375 14.01 2.83 -35.80
CA SER A 375 13.89 1.81 -36.83
C SER A 375 12.59 1.02 -36.73
N TYR A 376 12.12 0.69 -35.53
CA TYR A 376 10.95 -0.17 -35.33
C TYR A 376 9.61 0.57 -35.22
N PHE A 377 9.61 1.78 -34.67
CA PHE A 377 8.39 2.57 -34.42
C PHE A 377 8.33 3.87 -35.23
N GLY A 378 9.37 4.16 -36.03
CA GLY A 378 9.42 5.35 -36.89
C GLY A 378 9.68 6.66 -36.15
N SER A 379 10.03 6.61 -34.85
CA SER A 379 10.28 7.78 -34.01
C SER A 379 11.39 7.51 -32.99
N ASP A 380 12.22 8.52 -32.70
CA ASP A 380 13.26 8.43 -31.66
C ASP A 380 12.66 8.36 -30.24
N THR A 381 11.38 8.73 -30.08
CA THR A 381 10.59 8.55 -28.86
C THR A 381 9.24 7.89 -29.17
N ILE A 382 8.72 7.09 -28.25
CA ILE A 382 7.39 6.47 -28.33
C ILE A 382 6.60 6.78 -27.07
N LYS A 383 5.28 6.87 -27.14
CA LYS A 383 4.49 7.09 -25.93
C LYS A 383 4.52 5.89 -24.98
N THR A 384 4.36 6.11 -23.68
CA THR A 384 4.30 5.03 -22.68
C THR A 384 3.11 4.08 -22.87
N ASP A 385 2.04 4.54 -23.51
CA ASP A 385 0.90 3.74 -23.97
C ASP A 385 1.04 3.21 -25.41
N GLY A 386 2.17 3.51 -26.06
CA GLY A 386 2.47 3.12 -27.44
C GLY A 386 2.85 1.64 -27.61
N ILE A 387 3.17 0.94 -26.52
CA ILE A 387 3.41 -0.50 -26.47
C ILE A 387 2.34 -1.12 -25.58
N ASN A 388 1.62 -2.12 -26.09
CA ASN A 388 0.57 -2.80 -25.33
C ASN A 388 0.74 -4.33 -25.30
N LEU A 389 1.61 -4.90 -26.15
CA LEU A 389 1.85 -6.33 -26.21
C LEU A 389 3.33 -6.67 -26.36
N ILE A 390 3.76 -7.67 -25.60
CA ILE A 390 5.06 -8.34 -25.75
C ILE A 390 4.77 -9.82 -25.95
N SER A 391 5.24 -10.38 -27.06
CA SER A 391 5.16 -11.81 -27.35
C SER A 391 6.56 -12.40 -27.44
N LEU A 392 6.76 -13.57 -26.85
CA LEU A 392 7.97 -14.36 -27.04
C LEU A 392 7.73 -15.39 -28.15
N THR A 393 8.67 -15.52 -29.07
CA THR A 393 8.60 -16.48 -30.18
C THR A 393 9.71 -17.52 -30.01
N ALA A 394 9.45 -18.73 -30.51
CA ALA A 394 10.42 -19.80 -30.58
C ALA A 394 10.30 -20.47 -31.94
N LYS A 395 11.43 -20.67 -32.61
CA LYS A 395 11.51 -21.26 -33.95
C LYS A 395 12.54 -22.38 -33.96
N GLY A 396 12.05 -23.61 -34.12
CA GLY A 396 12.92 -24.78 -34.20
C GLY A 396 13.79 -24.79 -35.48
N PRO A 397 14.93 -25.51 -35.46
CA PRO A 397 15.79 -25.66 -36.63
C PRO A 397 15.05 -26.32 -37.80
N TRP A 398 15.29 -25.86 -39.02
CA TRP A 398 14.61 -26.33 -40.24
C TRP A 398 14.75 -27.85 -40.49
N ILE A 399 15.81 -28.47 -39.97
CA ILE A 399 16.14 -29.89 -40.21
C ILE A 399 15.48 -30.82 -39.17
N SER A 400 14.90 -30.28 -38.09
CA SER A 400 14.38 -31.05 -36.96
C SER A 400 12.90 -30.80 -36.70
N VAL A 401 12.04 -31.26 -37.61
CA VAL A 401 10.56 -31.24 -37.47
C VAL A 401 10.04 -32.07 -36.27
N LEU A 402 10.93 -32.68 -35.49
CA LEU A 402 10.64 -33.57 -34.35
C LEU A 402 11.23 -33.08 -33.02
N ILE A 403 11.90 -31.93 -32.96
CA ILE A 403 12.64 -31.47 -31.77
C ILE A 403 12.33 -30.01 -31.43
N ASN A 404 11.06 -29.63 -31.36
CA ASN A 404 10.69 -28.43 -30.60
C ASN A 404 10.61 -28.86 -29.13
N ASP A 405 11.50 -28.31 -28.30
CA ASP A 405 11.51 -28.60 -26.88
C ASP A 405 10.73 -27.55 -26.07
N LYS A 406 10.52 -27.86 -24.80
CA LYS A 406 9.89 -26.93 -23.86
C LYS A 406 10.99 -26.17 -23.15
N TRP A 407 10.86 -24.87 -23.07
CA TRP A 407 11.71 -24.01 -22.26
C TRP A 407 10.89 -23.27 -21.21
N LYS A 408 11.59 -22.67 -20.25
CA LYS A 408 10.95 -21.99 -19.12
C LYS A 408 11.56 -20.61 -18.92
N VAL A 409 10.72 -19.59 -19.11
CA VAL A 409 11.05 -18.19 -18.78
C VAL A 409 11.24 -18.05 -17.27
N LYS A 410 12.31 -17.39 -16.86
CA LYS A 410 12.49 -16.86 -15.49
C LYS A 410 11.86 -15.49 -15.36
N GLY A 411 12.08 -14.63 -16.35
CA GLY A 411 11.49 -13.30 -16.45
C GLY A 411 11.81 -12.65 -17.80
N TYR A 412 11.06 -11.58 -18.11
CA TYR A 412 11.36 -10.63 -19.17
C TYR A 412 10.96 -9.24 -18.68
N GLY A 413 11.52 -8.19 -19.29
CA GLY A 413 11.17 -6.82 -18.96
C GLY A 413 11.50 -5.84 -20.09
N LEU A 414 10.79 -4.71 -20.09
CA LEU A 414 11.08 -3.54 -20.91
C LEU A 414 11.53 -2.40 -20.01
N TYR A 415 12.60 -1.73 -20.40
CA TYR A 415 13.24 -0.73 -19.57
C TYR A 415 13.63 0.50 -20.37
N ALA A 416 13.67 1.64 -19.69
CA ALA A 416 14.19 2.89 -20.21
C ALA A 416 15.33 3.38 -19.30
N GLY A 417 16.45 3.77 -19.90
CA GLY A 417 17.65 4.28 -19.22
C GLY A 417 17.55 5.76 -18.85
N ALA A 418 18.64 6.30 -18.28
CA ALA A 418 18.79 7.73 -17.99
C ALA A 418 19.96 8.36 -18.79
N ASP A 419 19.67 9.17 -19.81
CA ASP A 419 20.61 9.94 -20.67
C ASP A 419 21.23 11.17 -19.94
N GLY A 420 20.89 11.40 -18.66
CA GLY A 420 21.29 12.56 -17.87
C GLY A 420 22.45 12.32 -16.90
N ARG A 421 23.00 13.42 -16.37
CA ARG A 421 23.95 13.41 -15.24
C ARG A 421 23.16 13.42 -13.94
N ILE A 422 23.06 12.26 -13.30
CA ILE A 422 22.31 12.05 -12.07
C ILE A 422 23.18 12.36 -10.85
N SER A 423 22.64 13.14 -9.91
CA SER A 423 23.24 13.41 -8.61
C SER A 423 22.18 13.44 -7.52
N PHE A 424 22.59 13.46 -6.26
CA PHE A 424 21.67 13.71 -5.15
C PHE A 424 22.22 14.76 -4.18
N LYS A 425 21.33 15.45 -3.48
CA LYS A 425 21.65 16.28 -2.32
C LYS A 425 21.04 15.67 -1.08
N LEU A 426 21.75 15.81 0.04
CA LEU A 426 21.28 15.37 1.35
C LEU A 426 21.36 16.56 2.32
N GLY A 427 20.21 17.03 2.80
CA GLY A 427 20.08 18.24 3.62
C GLY A 427 20.53 19.50 2.86
N GLY A 428 21.33 20.34 3.53
CA GLY A 428 21.92 21.55 2.95
C GLY A 428 23.27 21.35 2.22
N GLY A 429 23.66 20.11 1.93
CA GLY A 429 24.95 19.78 1.32
C GLY A 429 25.05 20.06 -0.18
N LYS A 430 26.28 20.04 -0.71
CA LYS A 430 26.54 20.05 -2.16
C LYS A 430 25.97 18.80 -2.85
N PRO A 431 25.63 18.86 -4.16
CA PRO A 431 25.28 17.67 -4.93
C PRO A 431 26.41 16.63 -4.96
N ILE A 432 26.04 15.36 -4.82
CA ILE A 432 26.92 14.20 -4.88
C ILE A 432 26.62 13.43 -6.16
N PHE A 433 27.62 13.29 -7.01
CA PHE A 433 27.48 12.71 -8.34
C PHE A 433 27.28 11.18 -8.30
N LEU A 434 26.18 10.70 -8.88
CA LEU A 434 25.89 9.27 -9.01
C LEU A 434 26.46 8.74 -10.33
N GLY A 435 26.10 9.31 -11.46
CA GLY A 435 26.63 8.88 -12.75
C GLY A 435 26.03 9.67 -13.91
N GLU A 436 26.57 9.47 -15.10
CA GLU A 436 26.09 10.06 -16.36
C GLU A 436 25.83 8.91 -17.31
N ASP A 437 24.78 9.02 -18.14
CA ASP A 437 24.36 7.96 -19.07
C ASP A 437 24.13 6.61 -18.35
N LEU A 438 23.41 6.67 -17.22
CA LEU A 438 23.15 5.49 -16.40
C LEU A 438 22.21 4.51 -17.12
N THR A 439 22.63 3.26 -17.14
CA THR A 439 21.89 2.14 -17.74
C THR A 439 21.13 1.36 -16.66
N MET A 440 20.24 0.47 -17.11
CA MET A 440 19.47 -0.35 -16.18
C MET A 440 20.36 -1.21 -15.28
N GLY A 441 20.07 -1.14 -13.97
CA GLY A 441 20.72 -1.97 -12.95
C GLY A 441 22.04 -1.38 -12.48
N ASP A 442 22.42 -0.22 -13.01
CA ASP A 442 23.54 0.53 -12.47
C ASP A 442 23.26 0.83 -11.01
N SER A 443 24.24 0.48 -10.19
CA SER A 443 24.26 0.77 -8.77
C SER A 443 25.60 1.38 -8.45
N LYS A 444 25.58 2.36 -7.54
CA LYS A 444 26.80 3.01 -7.07
C LYS A 444 26.79 3.03 -5.56
N SER A 445 27.93 2.63 -5.00
CA SER A 445 28.23 2.80 -3.59
C SER A 445 29.48 3.66 -3.47
N GLY A 446 29.53 4.49 -2.42
CA GLY A 446 30.65 5.37 -2.18
C GLY A 446 30.53 6.06 -0.83
N ASN A 447 31.65 6.64 -0.39
CA ASN A 447 31.68 7.46 0.81
C ASN A 447 31.41 8.92 0.44
N ILE A 448 30.65 9.62 1.28
CA ILE A 448 30.43 11.06 1.17
C ILE A 448 31.54 11.76 1.94
N ASP A 449 32.32 12.61 1.28
CA ASP A 449 33.28 13.49 1.95
C ASP A 449 32.50 14.60 2.65
N LEU A 450 32.36 14.50 3.99
CA LEU A 450 31.58 15.48 4.76
C LEU A 450 32.19 16.87 4.70
N LYS A 451 33.52 16.98 4.64
CA LYS A 451 34.21 18.26 4.61
C LYS A 451 34.00 18.96 3.28
N ASP A 452 34.08 18.23 2.16
CA ASP A 452 33.76 18.83 0.87
C ASP A 452 32.25 19.14 0.73
N THR A 453 31.39 18.21 1.15
CA THR A 453 29.94 18.31 0.94
C THR A 453 29.29 19.37 1.83
N TYR A 454 29.73 19.49 3.09
CA TYR A 454 29.12 20.33 4.12
C TYR A 454 30.05 21.38 4.73
N GLY A 455 31.35 21.38 4.39
CA GLY A 455 32.33 22.28 4.99
C GLY A 455 32.83 21.85 6.38
N HIS A 456 32.41 20.69 6.87
CA HIS A 456 32.70 20.21 8.21
C HIS A 456 33.03 18.72 8.22
N ASP A 457 33.95 18.28 9.08
CA ASP A 457 34.28 16.86 9.26
C ASP A 457 33.15 16.07 9.96
N LYS A 458 32.13 16.76 10.46
CA LYS A 458 30.97 16.21 11.17
C LYS A 458 29.70 16.95 10.77
N VAL A 459 28.59 16.24 10.70
CA VAL A 459 27.27 16.81 10.37
C VAL A 459 26.26 16.37 11.41
N ASP A 460 25.48 17.32 11.93
CA ASP A 460 24.34 17.02 12.77
C ASP A 460 23.24 16.37 11.94
N LEU A 461 22.77 15.18 12.35
CA LEU A 461 21.69 14.47 11.65
C LEU A 461 20.41 15.31 11.51
N ARG A 462 20.18 16.27 12.43
CA ARG A 462 19.03 17.20 12.35
C ARG A 462 19.12 18.16 11.16
N ASN A 463 20.32 18.36 10.60
CA ASN A 463 20.53 19.19 9.42
C ASN A 463 20.32 18.40 8.11
N LEU A 464 20.20 17.07 8.19
CA LEU A 464 19.86 16.21 7.06
C LEU A 464 18.35 16.10 6.94
N THR A 465 17.68 17.20 6.57
CA THR A 465 16.21 17.31 6.64
C THR A 465 15.49 16.80 5.39
N LYS A 466 16.20 16.58 4.28
CA LYS A 466 15.62 16.10 3.01
C LYS A 466 16.67 15.42 2.14
N ILE A 467 16.22 14.60 1.20
CA ILE A 467 16.98 14.16 0.02
C ILE A 467 16.37 14.81 -1.22
N GLU A 468 17.22 15.19 -2.16
CA GLU A 468 16.81 15.61 -3.51
C GLU A 468 17.57 14.77 -4.53
N LEU A 469 16.89 14.17 -5.51
CA LEU A 469 17.54 13.62 -6.70
C LEU A 469 17.50 14.67 -7.80
N LEU A 470 18.65 14.87 -8.43
CA LEU A 470 18.86 15.89 -9.44
C LEU A 470 19.21 15.21 -10.75
N ASP A 471 18.55 15.63 -11.81
CA ASP A 471 18.81 15.18 -13.16
C ASP A 471 19.27 16.38 -14.00
N HIS A 472 20.56 16.38 -14.34
CA HIS A 472 21.14 17.42 -15.17
C HIS A 472 21.17 16.94 -16.62
N VAL A 473 20.61 17.75 -17.52
CA VAL A 473 20.65 17.52 -18.97
C VAL A 473 22.07 17.17 -19.40
N GLY A 474 22.25 15.95 -19.92
CA GLY A 474 23.52 15.49 -20.47
C GLY A 474 23.90 16.28 -21.73
N LYS A 475 25.08 15.99 -22.31
CA LYS A 475 25.58 16.70 -23.51
C LYS A 475 24.62 16.67 -24.72
N LYS A 476 23.64 15.76 -24.73
CA LYS A 476 22.66 15.56 -25.79
C LYS A 476 21.41 16.45 -25.68
N GLY A 477 21.27 17.27 -24.64
CA GLY A 477 20.23 18.31 -24.58
C GLY A 477 18.83 17.86 -24.15
N SER A 478 18.65 16.62 -23.67
CA SER A 478 17.40 16.12 -23.08
C SER A 478 17.68 15.33 -21.79
N THR A 479 16.80 15.45 -20.79
CA THR A 479 16.63 14.44 -19.73
C THR A 479 15.56 13.44 -20.15
N ASP A 480 15.56 12.26 -19.55
CA ASP A 480 14.59 11.19 -19.74
C ASP A 480 14.03 10.71 -18.40
N GLY A 481 12.90 10.01 -18.45
CA GLY A 481 12.33 9.36 -17.27
C GLY A 481 13.03 8.04 -16.98
N TRP A 482 13.37 7.80 -15.72
CA TRP A 482 14.02 6.59 -15.24
C TRP A 482 13.42 6.10 -13.91
N LEU A 483 13.56 4.80 -13.64
CA LEU A 483 13.00 4.17 -12.44
C LEU A 483 14.04 4.13 -11.32
N ALA A 484 13.86 4.94 -10.28
CA ALA A 484 14.65 4.86 -9.06
C ALA A 484 14.19 3.65 -8.21
N GLN A 485 15.02 2.59 -8.15
CA GLN A 485 14.73 1.43 -7.30
C GLN A 485 14.86 1.78 -5.81
N GLY A 486 15.92 2.51 -5.45
CA GLY A 486 16.11 3.02 -4.09
C GLY A 486 17.51 3.58 -3.84
N ILE A 487 17.68 4.16 -2.66
CA ILE A 487 18.93 4.68 -2.13
C ILE A 487 18.95 4.48 -0.61
N ASP A 488 20.03 3.89 -0.12
CA ASP A 488 20.29 3.69 1.31
C ASP A 488 21.45 4.57 1.76
N PHE A 489 21.40 5.08 2.99
CA PHE A 489 22.52 5.75 3.62
C PHE A 489 23.00 5.01 4.85
N THR A 490 24.31 5.05 5.07
CA THR A 490 24.94 4.62 6.32
C THR A 490 25.77 5.76 6.88
N ALA A 491 25.82 5.86 8.21
CA ALA A 491 26.60 6.86 8.93
C ALA A 491 27.30 6.21 10.13
N ILE A 492 28.34 6.86 10.63
CA ILE A 492 29.04 6.48 11.85
C ILE A 492 28.89 7.64 12.83
N CYS A 493 28.35 7.38 14.01
CA CYS A 493 28.28 8.35 15.09
C CYS A 493 29.70 8.75 15.50
N ASP A 494 29.97 10.05 15.53
CA ASP A 494 31.23 10.59 16.04
C ASP A 494 31.44 10.20 17.52
N GLU A 495 30.35 10.22 18.29
CA GLU A 495 30.33 9.70 19.65
C GLU A 495 30.08 8.19 19.63
N GLY A 496 31.08 7.40 20.03
CA GLY A 496 30.95 5.96 20.24
C GLY A 496 31.13 5.09 19.00
N GLY A 497 31.23 5.67 17.79
CA GLY A 497 31.50 4.90 16.57
C GLY A 497 30.37 3.98 16.13
N GLU A 498 29.18 4.14 16.70
CA GLU A 498 27.99 3.35 16.37
C GLU A 498 27.60 3.56 14.89
N LYS A 499 27.25 2.48 14.19
CA LYS A 499 26.74 2.58 12.81
C LYS A 499 25.25 2.83 12.81
N LEU A 500 24.83 3.79 11.99
CA LEU A 500 23.43 4.13 11.75
C LEU A 500 23.08 3.87 10.29
N TRP A 501 21.88 3.37 10.04
CA TRP A 501 21.34 3.12 8.71
C TRP A 501 20.05 3.90 8.50
N MET A 502 19.87 4.46 7.31
CA MET A 502 18.60 5.04 6.86
C MET A 502 18.15 4.29 5.61
N LYS A 503 17.06 3.51 5.75
CA LYS A 503 16.51 2.64 4.68
C LYS A 503 15.20 3.14 4.10
N LYS A 504 14.75 4.32 4.53
CA LYS A 504 13.46 4.91 4.13
C LYS A 504 13.27 4.97 2.61
N PHE A 505 14.35 5.23 1.88
CA PHE A 505 14.36 5.32 0.42
C PHE A 505 14.97 4.09 -0.26
N GLY A 506 15.27 3.01 0.46
CA GLY A 506 15.89 1.80 -0.10
C GLY A 506 15.00 1.01 -1.06
N ASN A 507 13.68 1.26 -1.05
CA ASN A 507 12.69 0.60 -1.91
C ASN A 507 11.71 1.60 -2.54
N MET A 508 12.23 2.70 -3.10
CA MET A 508 11.41 3.73 -3.74
C MET A 508 10.54 3.17 -4.87
N ASN A 509 11.12 2.38 -5.78
CA ASN A 509 10.47 1.87 -6.99
C ASN A 509 9.61 2.93 -7.69
N GLN A 510 10.17 4.12 -7.89
CA GLN A 510 9.45 5.30 -8.37
C GLN A 510 10.07 5.82 -9.67
N TRP A 511 9.22 6.06 -10.67
CA TRP A 511 9.63 6.77 -11.88
C TRP A 511 9.89 8.24 -11.55
N VAL A 512 11.08 8.71 -11.91
CA VAL A 512 11.59 10.07 -11.74
C VAL A 512 12.22 10.52 -13.05
N GLY A 513 12.43 11.82 -13.24
CA GLY A 513 12.85 12.37 -14.54
C GLY A 513 11.65 12.59 -15.47
N ASP A 514 11.60 13.77 -16.08
CA ASP A 514 10.64 14.16 -17.12
C ASP A 514 11.39 15.03 -18.15
N ASN A 515 10.75 15.33 -19.27
CA ASN A 515 11.15 16.25 -20.34
C ASN A 515 11.22 17.70 -19.85
N HIS A 516 12.01 17.96 -18.81
CA HIS A 516 12.27 19.28 -18.31
C HIS A 516 13.58 19.82 -18.89
N HIS A 517 13.63 21.14 -19.01
CA HIS A 517 14.77 21.85 -19.54
C HIS A 517 15.60 22.37 -18.36
N TYR A 518 16.75 21.72 -18.14
CA TYR A 518 17.88 22.12 -17.28
C TYR A 518 17.75 21.87 -15.76
N GLU A 519 18.77 21.17 -15.21
CA GLU A 519 19.06 20.97 -13.77
C GLU A 519 17.84 20.81 -12.85
N ASP A 520 17.03 19.79 -13.10
CA ASP A 520 15.78 19.64 -12.38
C ASP A 520 15.91 18.77 -11.13
N ASN A 521 15.24 19.22 -10.07
CA ASN A 521 14.95 18.37 -8.93
C ASN A 521 13.80 17.43 -9.33
N VAL A 522 14.15 16.17 -9.59
CA VAL A 522 13.22 15.14 -10.09
C VAL A 522 12.58 14.33 -8.96
N PHE A 523 13.07 14.46 -7.74
CA PHE A 523 12.52 13.80 -6.56
C PHE A 523 12.94 14.52 -5.29
N THR A 524 12.00 14.72 -4.36
CA THR A 524 12.29 15.20 -3.01
C THR A 524 11.64 14.28 -1.97
N GLY A 525 12.39 13.95 -0.93
CA GLY A 525 11.90 13.18 0.20
C GLY A 525 12.34 13.78 1.53
N ASP A 526 11.41 13.93 2.47
CA ASP A 526 11.73 14.44 3.81
C ASP A 526 12.51 13.41 4.63
N ILE A 527 13.44 13.91 5.45
CA ILE A 527 14.23 13.11 6.39
C ILE A 527 14.09 13.70 7.78
N VAL A 528 13.84 12.83 8.75
CA VAL A 528 13.87 13.18 10.17
C VAL A 528 14.91 12.35 10.91
N PRO A 529 15.44 12.79 12.06
CA PRO A 529 16.42 12.01 12.83
C PRO A 529 15.96 10.58 13.17
N MET A 530 14.64 10.36 13.30
CA MET A 530 14.06 9.04 13.58
C MET A 530 14.10 8.07 12.39
N ASP A 531 14.41 8.55 11.18
CA ASP A 531 14.61 7.69 10.01
C ASP A 531 15.97 6.96 10.04
N TRP A 532 16.85 7.34 10.98
CA TRP A 532 18.15 6.70 11.22
C TRP A 532 18.01 5.68 12.35
N GLU A 533 18.24 4.41 12.01
CA GLU A 533 18.18 3.29 12.95
C GLU A 533 19.59 2.80 13.26
N LYS A 534 19.81 2.28 14.48
CA LYS A 534 21.08 1.61 14.80
C LYS A 534 21.20 0.34 13.95
N ASP A 535 22.36 0.14 13.33
CA ASP A 535 22.67 -1.07 12.59
C ASP A 535 22.63 -2.29 13.54
N PRO A 536 21.76 -3.29 13.33
CA PRO A 536 21.52 -4.37 14.27
C PRO A 536 22.64 -5.44 14.35
N GLN A 537 23.88 -5.10 13.95
CA GLN A 537 25.02 -6.02 13.91
C GLN A 537 25.39 -6.63 15.26
#